data_AF-A0A7V9BB73-F1
#
_entry.id   AF-A0A7V9BB73-F1
#
_cell.length_a   1.000
_cell.length_b   1.000
_cell.length_c   1.000
_cell.angle_alpha   90.00
_cell.angle_beta   90.00
_cell.angle_gamma   90.00
#
_symmetry.space_group_name_H-M   'P 1'
#
loop_
_entity.id
_entity.type
_entity.pdbx_description
1 polymer ?
#
loop_
_entity_poly.entity_id
_entity_poly.type
_entity_poly.pdbx_seq_one_letter_code
_entity_poly.pdbx_strand_id
1 'polypeptide(L)'
;GYLERYAAEPERFGPPAPPSDDRDRARTGHHVEPDGRTAATVHQPVKIDNELYVRDYAKCILCYKCVDACGEQYQNTFAIHVAGRGFDARISTELATPLPESACVYCGNCIAVCPTGALMFRSEYELREAGDWREDEQTVTETICPYCGVGCSLELHVQDNTIVKVTSPDDHDITRGNLCIKGRFGFQHVQARDP
;
A
#
# COMPACT_ATOMS: atom_id res chain seq x y z
N GLY A 1 2.30 -33.58 -13.47
CA GLY A 1 3.41 -32.64 -13.14
C GLY A 1 2.88 -31.40 -12.43
N TYR A 2 3.73 -30.45 -12.02
CA TYR A 2 3.24 -29.21 -11.36
C TYR A 2 2.26 -28.44 -12.26
N LEU A 3 2.43 -28.51 -13.59
CA LEU A 3 1.54 -27.91 -14.58
C LEU A 3 0.09 -28.40 -14.44
N GLU A 4 -0.15 -29.71 -14.34
CA GLU A 4 -1.49 -30.27 -14.12
C GLU A 4 -2.07 -29.93 -12.75
N ARG A 5 -1.23 -29.92 -11.70
CA ARG A 5 -1.67 -29.59 -10.34
C ARG A 5 -2.24 -28.18 -10.23
N TYR A 6 -1.67 -27.24 -10.97
CA TYR A 6 -2.06 -25.82 -10.93
C TYR A 6 -2.86 -25.37 -12.14
N ALA A 7 -3.26 -26.29 -13.04
CA ALA A 7 -3.86 -25.95 -14.33
C ALA A 7 -3.05 -24.86 -15.08
N ALA A 8 -1.72 -24.94 -14.98
CA ALA A 8 -0.85 -23.98 -15.64
C ALA A 8 -0.68 -24.40 -17.10
N GLU A 9 -1.11 -23.53 -18.00
CA GLU A 9 -0.99 -23.70 -19.46
C GLU A 9 -0.05 -22.60 -20.00
N PRO A 10 1.29 -22.84 -20.00
CA PRO A 10 2.26 -21.83 -20.44
C PRO A 10 2.08 -21.41 -21.90
N GLU A 11 1.54 -22.32 -22.72
CA GLU A 11 1.31 -22.14 -24.15
C GLU A 11 -0.11 -21.65 -24.49
N ARG A 12 -0.95 -21.30 -23.50
CA ARG A 12 -2.34 -20.88 -23.73
C ARG A 12 -2.49 -19.67 -24.65
N PHE A 13 -1.41 -18.92 -24.86
CA PHE A 13 -1.34 -17.76 -25.75
C PHE A 13 -0.41 -17.97 -26.95
N GLY A 14 -0.03 -19.22 -27.24
CA GLY A 14 0.86 -19.58 -28.33
C GLY A 14 2.20 -20.18 -27.87
N PRO A 15 3.00 -20.66 -28.83
CA PRO A 15 4.30 -21.26 -28.55
C PRO A 15 5.26 -20.23 -27.93
N PRO A 16 6.22 -20.66 -27.08
CA PRO A 16 7.22 -19.75 -26.52
C PRO A 16 8.03 -19.06 -27.62
N ALA A 17 8.31 -17.78 -27.43
CA ALA A 17 9.21 -17.05 -28.33
C ALA A 17 10.62 -17.69 -28.30
N PRO A 18 11.35 -17.69 -29.43
CA PRO A 18 12.74 -18.13 -29.46
C PRO A 18 13.59 -17.34 -28.45
N PRO A 19 14.63 -17.95 -27.84
CA PRO A 19 15.56 -17.23 -27.00
C PRO A 19 16.24 -16.11 -27.80
N SER A 20 16.40 -14.94 -27.17
CA SER A 20 17.04 -13.76 -27.76
C SER A 20 17.92 -13.08 -26.71
N ASP A 21 19.15 -12.75 -27.10
CA ASP A 21 20.10 -11.97 -26.29
C ASP A 21 19.73 -10.48 -26.26
N ASP A 22 18.77 -10.06 -27.09
CA ASP A 22 18.33 -8.67 -27.16
C ASP A 22 17.50 -8.28 -25.94
N ARG A 23 16.97 -9.25 -25.18
CA ARG A 23 16.16 -8.98 -23.99
C ARG A 23 16.91 -8.15 -22.95
N ASP A 24 18.18 -8.45 -22.71
CA ASP A 24 19.03 -7.71 -21.76
C ASP A 24 19.51 -6.37 -22.31
N ARG A 25 19.43 -6.18 -23.65
CA ARG A 25 19.81 -4.96 -24.36
C ARG A 25 18.62 -4.07 -24.73
N ALA A 26 17.40 -4.58 -24.55
CA ALA A 26 16.18 -3.88 -24.87
C ALA A 26 16.08 -2.63 -24.02
N ARG A 27 15.83 -1.49 -24.67
CA ARG A 27 15.53 -0.25 -23.94
C ARG A 27 14.24 -0.49 -23.16
N THR A 28 14.32 -0.34 -21.84
CA THR A 28 13.15 -0.26 -20.97
C THR A 28 12.28 0.89 -21.46
N GLY A 29 10.98 0.65 -21.71
CA GLY A 29 10.10 1.75 -22.11
C GLY A 29 9.02 1.42 -23.13
N HIS A 30 9.30 0.63 -24.17
CA HIS A 30 8.41 0.63 -25.35
C HIS A 30 8.26 -0.75 -25.98
N HIS A 31 7.14 -1.43 -25.68
CA HIS A 31 6.62 -2.48 -26.55
C HIS A 31 5.88 -1.91 -27.77
N VAL A 32 5.60 -0.60 -27.76
CA VAL A 32 4.96 0.17 -28.83
C VAL A 32 5.64 1.54 -28.88
N GLU A 33 6.00 2.04 -30.06
CA GLU A 33 6.49 3.41 -30.21
C GLU A 33 5.39 4.40 -29.77
N PRO A 34 5.70 5.35 -28.87
CA PRO A 34 4.74 6.38 -28.48
C PRO A 34 4.38 7.24 -29.68
N ASP A 35 3.11 7.61 -29.81
CA ASP A 35 2.65 8.59 -30.79
C ASP A 35 3.08 10.03 -30.47
N GLY A 36 3.71 10.24 -29.30
CA GLY A 36 4.16 11.53 -28.78
C GLY A 36 3.03 12.43 -28.28
N ARG A 37 1.78 11.95 -28.25
CA ARG A 37 0.60 12.72 -27.86
C ARG A 37 0.19 12.42 -26.42
N THR A 38 0.34 11.18 -25.99
CA THR A 38 0.00 10.73 -24.65
C THR A 38 1.08 9.83 -24.07
N ALA A 39 1.44 10.07 -22.82
CA ALA A 39 2.29 9.15 -22.09
C ALA A 39 1.50 7.89 -21.75
N ALA A 40 2.08 6.71 -21.99
CA ALA A 40 1.57 5.48 -21.42
C ALA A 40 1.74 5.56 -19.89
N THR A 41 0.65 5.39 -19.15
CA THR A 41 0.66 5.39 -17.70
C THR A 41 0.00 4.12 -17.16
N VAL A 42 0.36 3.74 -15.95
CA VAL A 42 -0.31 2.67 -15.19
C VAL A 42 -1.50 3.21 -14.39
N HIS A 43 -2.07 4.35 -14.84
CA HIS A 43 -3.14 5.02 -14.15
C HIS A 43 -4.35 4.11 -14.02
N GLN A 44 -4.88 4.03 -12.81
CA GLN A 44 -6.07 3.27 -12.49
C GLN A 44 -6.93 4.08 -11.52
N PRO A 45 -8.26 3.87 -11.50
CA PRO A 45 -9.12 4.52 -10.52
C PRO A 45 -8.63 4.25 -9.09
N VAL A 46 -8.65 5.29 -8.27
CA VAL A 46 -8.37 5.18 -6.84
C VAL A 46 -9.36 4.18 -6.22
N LYS A 47 -8.84 3.25 -5.42
CA LYS A 47 -9.65 2.22 -4.77
C LYS A 47 -9.92 2.63 -3.32
N ILE A 48 -11.19 2.83 -2.99
CA ILE A 48 -11.69 3.17 -1.66
C ILE A 48 -12.68 2.07 -1.24
N ASP A 49 -12.14 1.00 -0.67
CA ASP A 49 -12.93 -0.20 -0.35
C ASP A 49 -13.33 -0.26 1.14
N ASN A 50 -12.86 0.70 1.94
CA ASN A 50 -13.07 0.78 3.39
C ASN A 50 -12.85 2.24 3.88
N GLU A 51 -12.99 2.46 5.19
CA GLU A 51 -12.88 3.79 5.81
C GLU A 51 -11.49 4.11 6.38
N LEU A 52 -10.54 3.17 6.33
CA LEU A 52 -9.24 3.30 7.00
C LEU A 52 -8.17 3.91 6.08
N TYR A 53 -8.04 3.39 4.87
CA TYR A 53 -7.00 3.82 3.93
C TYR A 53 -7.40 3.62 2.46
N VAL A 54 -6.75 4.39 1.58
CA VAL A 54 -6.98 4.37 0.14
C VAL A 54 -5.82 3.69 -0.59
N ARG A 55 -6.11 3.19 -1.80
CA ARG A 55 -5.09 2.65 -2.71
C ARG A 55 -5.12 3.43 -4.03
N ASP A 56 -4.15 4.33 -4.18
CA ASP A 56 -3.90 5.11 -5.39
C ASP A 56 -2.64 4.61 -6.07
N TYR A 57 -2.79 3.50 -6.78
CA TYR A 57 -1.66 2.85 -7.44
C TYR A 57 -1.14 3.59 -8.67
N ALA A 58 -1.78 4.69 -9.11
CA ALA A 58 -1.19 5.57 -10.12
C ALA A 58 0.11 6.22 -9.59
N LYS A 59 0.24 6.36 -8.26
CA LYS A 59 1.45 6.83 -7.57
C LYS A 59 2.44 5.70 -7.25
N CYS A 60 2.13 4.45 -7.58
CA CYS A 60 2.98 3.31 -7.21
C CYS A 60 4.21 3.20 -8.12
N ILE A 61 5.38 3.06 -7.51
CA ILE A 61 6.65 2.85 -8.22
C ILE A 61 7.15 1.40 -8.17
N LEU A 62 6.28 0.45 -7.77
CA LEU A 62 6.60 -0.98 -7.64
C LEU A 62 7.88 -1.28 -6.81
N CYS A 63 8.10 -0.53 -5.73
CA CYS A 63 9.27 -0.73 -4.84
C CYS A 63 9.18 -1.97 -3.93
N TYR A 64 8.04 -2.68 -3.94
CA TYR A 64 7.76 -3.90 -3.17
C TYR A 64 7.77 -3.80 -1.64
N LYS A 65 8.13 -2.66 -1.04
CA LYS A 65 8.09 -2.47 0.42
C LYS A 65 6.77 -2.88 1.07
N CYS A 66 5.64 -2.56 0.43
CA CYS A 66 4.31 -2.94 0.95
C CYS A 66 4.05 -4.45 0.91
N VAL A 67 4.64 -5.15 -0.06
CA VAL A 67 4.57 -6.62 -0.18
C VAL A 67 5.40 -7.26 0.92
N ASP A 68 6.63 -6.80 1.12
CA ASP A 68 7.51 -7.30 2.19
C ASP A 68 6.87 -7.08 3.57
N ALA A 69 6.31 -5.89 3.81
CA ALA A 69 5.59 -5.55 5.03
C ALA A 69 4.35 -6.43 5.28
N CYS A 70 3.59 -6.75 4.23
CA CYS A 70 2.40 -7.59 4.34
C CYS A 70 2.76 -9.08 4.49
N GLY A 71 3.90 -9.48 3.92
CA GLY A 71 4.45 -10.83 3.99
C GLY A 71 5.40 -11.02 5.16
N GLU A 72 6.55 -11.62 4.88
CA GLU A 72 7.44 -12.19 5.88
C GLU A 72 8.07 -11.17 6.82
N GLN A 73 8.22 -9.91 6.38
CA GLN A 73 8.99 -8.92 7.14
C GLN A 73 8.26 -8.51 8.42
N TYR A 74 6.93 -8.33 8.38
CA TYR A 74 6.16 -7.88 9.54
C TYR A 74 4.91 -8.71 9.81
N GLN A 75 4.00 -8.82 8.84
CA GLN A 75 2.62 -9.24 9.15
C GLN A 75 2.34 -10.74 8.94
N ASN A 76 3.05 -11.39 8.00
CA ASN A 76 2.82 -12.78 7.59
C ASN A 76 1.37 -13.07 7.14
N THR A 77 0.69 -12.08 6.54
CA THR A 77 -0.68 -12.23 6.03
C THR A 77 -0.72 -12.41 4.52
N PHE A 78 0.21 -11.83 3.77
CA PHE A 78 0.29 -11.95 2.31
C PHE A 78 -0.99 -11.52 1.56
N ALA A 79 -1.75 -10.58 2.13
CA ALA A 79 -2.99 -10.06 1.53
C ALA A 79 -2.76 -9.21 0.27
N ILE A 80 -1.55 -8.70 0.07
CA ILE A 80 -1.17 -8.01 -1.17
C ILE A 80 0.15 -8.57 -1.70
N HIS A 81 0.22 -8.68 -3.02
CA HIS A 81 1.41 -9.13 -3.73
C HIS A 81 1.50 -8.46 -5.11
N VAL A 82 2.63 -8.64 -5.78
CA VAL A 82 2.78 -8.29 -7.20
C VAL A 82 1.96 -9.24 -8.05
N ALA A 83 1.10 -8.68 -8.91
CA ALA A 83 0.38 -9.36 -9.96
C ALA A 83 0.73 -8.76 -11.33
N GLY A 84 0.67 -9.56 -12.39
CA GLY A 84 1.09 -9.13 -13.73
C GLY A 84 2.61 -9.20 -13.93
N ARG A 85 3.11 -8.63 -15.02
CA ARG A 85 4.52 -8.68 -15.46
C ARG A 85 4.84 -7.44 -16.29
N GLY A 86 6.11 -7.00 -16.29
CA GLY A 86 6.52 -5.84 -17.10
C GLY A 86 5.70 -4.58 -16.78
N PHE A 87 5.21 -3.89 -17.81
CA PHE A 87 4.36 -2.71 -17.64
C PHE A 87 2.99 -2.99 -17.01
N ASP A 88 2.53 -4.24 -17.04
CA ASP A 88 1.26 -4.66 -16.43
C ASP A 88 1.41 -5.07 -14.94
N ALA A 89 2.63 -5.00 -14.41
CA ALA A 89 2.90 -5.31 -13.02
C ALA A 89 2.21 -4.28 -12.10
N ARG A 90 1.52 -4.77 -11.07
CA ARG A 90 0.78 -3.96 -10.10
C ARG A 90 0.69 -4.66 -8.76
N ILE A 91 0.47 -3.89 -7.71
CA ILE A 91 0.11 -4.45 -6.41
C ILE A 91 -1.36 -4.85 -6.43
N SER A 92 -1.66 -6.08 -6.06
CA SER A 92 -3.01 -6.64 -6.04
C SER A 92 -3.22 -7.50 -4.81
N THR A 93 -4.47 -7.60 -4.39
CA THR A 93 -4.96 -8.65 -3.50
C THR A 93 -5.05 -9.99 -4.22
N GLU A 94 -5.22 -11.06 -3.45
CA GLU A 94 -5.55 -12.38 -3.98
C GLU A 94 -6.81 -12.31 -4.83
N LEU A 95 -6.76 -12.94 -6.01
CA LEU A 95 -7.83 -12.96 -7.00
C LEU A 95 -8.37 -11.56 -7.41
N ALA A 96 -7.62 -10.49 -7.12
CA ALA A 96 -8.03 -9.10 -7.34
C ALA A 96 -9.34 -8.68 -6.63
N THR A 97 -9.66 -9.34 -5.51
CA THR A 97 -10.85 -9.02 -4.70
C THR A 97 -10.70 -7.71 -3.90
N PRO A 98 -11.77 -6.99 -3.53
CA PRO A 98 -11.67 -5.85 -2.62
C PRO A 98 -11.03 -6.22 -1.26
N LEU A 99 -10.42 -5.25 -0.57
CA LEU A 99 -9.78 -5.53 0.73
C LEU A 99 -10.71 -6.20 1.76
N PRO A 100 -12.00 -5.84 1.88
CA PRO A 100 -12.94 -6.52 2.80
C PRO A 100 -13.17 -8.00 2.52
N GLU A 101 -12.95 -8.42 1.29
CA GLU A 101 -13.11 -9.81 0.84
C GLU A 101 -11.76 -10.53 0.77
N SER A 102 -10.67 -9.86 1.19
CA SER A 102 -9.31 -10.40 1.16
C SER A 102 -8.85 -10.89 2.54
N ALA A 103 -7.66 -11.50 2.59
CA ALA A 103 -6.97 -11.89 3.81
C ALA A 103 -6.48 -10.68 4.65
N CYS A 104 -6.66 -9.44 4.17
CA CYS A 104 -6.17 -8.24 4.85
C CYS A 104 -6.74 -8.10 6.27
N VAL A 105 -5.84 -7.97 7.25
CA VAL A 105 -6.19 -7.74 8.66
C VAL A 105 -6.15 -6.25 9.06
N TYR A 106 -5.98 -5.36 8.07
CA TYR A 106 -5.98 -3.91 8.25
C TYR A 106 -4.94 -3.39 9.26
N CYS A 107 -3.76 -4.01 9.36
CA CYS A 107 -2.70 -3.52 10.25
C CYS A 107 -2.10 -2.17 9.80
N GLY A 108 -2.16 -1.87 8.49
CA GLY A 108 -1.62 -0.64 7.93
C GLY A 108 -0.09 -0.55 7.94
N ASN A 109 0.65 -1.65 8.11
CA ASN A 109 2.11 -1.60 7.98
C ASN A 109 2.54 -1.35 6.52
N CYS A 110 1.69 -1.70 5.54
CA CYS A 110 1.91 -1.39 4.13
C CYS A 110 1.81 0.12 3.82
N ILE A 111 0.97 0.87 4.52
CA ILE A 111 0.87 2.34 4.38
C ILE A 111 2.08 3.02 5.03
N ALA A 112 2.57 2.50 6.16
CA ALA A 112 3.71 3.06 6.88
C ALA A 112 5.01 3.04 6.04
N VAL A 113 5.18 2.02 5.20
CA VAL A 113 6.37 1.87 4.36
C VAL A 113 6.23 2.42 2.94
N CYS A 114 5.04 2.92 2.56
CA CYS A 114 4.79 3.37 1.20
C CYS A 114 5.44 4.75 0.96
N PRO A 115 6.46 4.85 0.09
CA PRO A 115 7.22 6.10 -0.04
C PRO A 115 6.53 7.16 -0.92
N THR A 116 5.46 6.80 -1.63
CA THR A 116 4.81 7.68 -2.63
C THR A 116 3.39 8.07 -2.27
N GLY A 117 2.85 7.58 -1.16
CA GLY A 117 1.44 7.75 -0.82
C GLY A 117 0.48 6.94 -1.72
N ALA A 118 0.98 5.96 -2.48
CA ALA A 118 0.11 5.03 -3.22
C ALA A 118 -0.79 4.19 -2.30
N LEU A 119 -0.34 3.99 -1.05
CA LEU A 119 -1.11 3.47 0.07
C LEU A 119 -1.03 4.52 1.17
N MET A 120 -2.17 5.09 1.57
CA MET A 120 -2.18 6.21 2.52
C MET A 120 -3.48 6.26 3.31
N PHE A 121 -3.46 6.90 4.49
CA PHE A 121 -4.66 7.12 5.30
C PHE A 121 -5.76 7.78 4.47
N ARG A 122 -7.02 7.37 4.70
CA ARG A 122 -8.16 7.99 4.02
C ARG A 122 -8.31 9.46 4.39
N SER A 123 -8.13 9.79 5.67
CA SER A 123 -8.11 11.15 6.18
C SER A 123 -7.03 12.02 5.51
N GLU A 124 -5.81 11.49 5.34
CA GLU A 124 -4.75 12.20 4.62
C GLU A 124 -5.11 12.40 3.14
N TYR A 125 -5.64 11.37 2.48
CA TYR A 125 -6.06 11.45 1.09
C TYR A 125 -7.13 12.53 0.89
N GLU A 126 -8.18 12.52 1.72
CA GLU A 126 -9.29 13.48 1.63
C GLU A 126 -8.80 14.93 1.85
N LEU A 127 -7.91 15.15 2.82
CA LEU A 127 -7.30 16.47 3.04
C LEU A 127 -6.41 16.91 1.86
N ARG A 128 -5.65 16.00 1.25
CA ARG A 128 -4.83 16.31 0.06
C ARG A 128 -5.70 16.67 -1.13
N GLU A 129 -6.80 15.95 -1.37
CA GLU A 129 -7.75 16.24 -2.45
C GLU A 129 -8.46 17.59 -2.24
N ALA A 130 -8.75 17.95 -0.99
CA ALA A 130 -9.31 19.26 -0.64
C ALA A 130 -8.31 20.41 -0.72
N GLY A 131 -7.00 20.12 -0.84
CA GLY A 131 -5.94 21.14 -0.76
C GLY A 131 -5.66 21.62 0.67
N ASP A 132 -6.17 20.91 1.68
CA ASP A 132 -6.11 21.28 3.09
C ASP A 132 -5.04 20.52 3.88
N TRP A 133 -4.28 19.63 3.24
CA TRP A 133 -3.17 18.92 3.89
C TRP A 133 -1.96 19.83 4.10
N ARG A 134 -1.62 20.10 5.37
CA ARG A 134 -0.51 20.99 5.77
C ARG A 134 0.46 20.25 6.68
N GLU A 135 1.25 19.36 6.08
CA GLU A 135 2.20 18.49 6.80
C GLU A 135 3.17 19.28 7.68
N ASP A 136 3.70 20.40 7.17
CA ASP A 136 4.68 21.24 7.87
C ASP A 136 4.08 21.98 9.08
N GLU A 137 2.75 22.08 9.17
CA GLU A 137 2.04 22.72 10.29
C GLU A 137 1.55 21.69 11.33
N GLN A 138 1.71 20.39 11.06
CA GLN A 138 1.23 19.34 11.95
C GLN A 138 2.09 19.26 13.21
N THR A 139 1.42 19.16 14.36
CA THR A 139 2.10 18.79 15.61
C THR A 139 2.18 17.28 15.68
N VAL A 140 3.39 16.75 15.88
CA VAL A 140 3.61 15.31 16.13
C VAL A 140 3.85 15.10 17.62
N THR A 141 2.97 14.32 18.25
CA THR A 141 3.08 14.00 19.68
C THR A 141 3.28 12.50 19.86
N GLU A 142 4.38 12.11 20.49
CA GLU A 142 4.62 10.72 20.88
C GLU A 142 3.81 10.36 22.13
N THR A 143 3.17 9.19 22.13
CA THR A 143 2.40 8.65 23.26
C THR A 143 2.35 7.12 23.22
N ILE A 144 1.71 6.50 24.21
CA ILE A 144 1.57 5.05 24.31
C ILE A 144 0.15 4.61 23.93
N CYS A 145 0.07 3.58 23.09
CA CYS A 145 -1.17 2.94 22.67
C CYS A 145 -1.92 2.31 23.87
N PRO A 146 -3.18 2.71 24.16
CA PRO A 146 -3.93 2.21 25.31
C PRO A 146 -4.72 0.91 25.05
N TYR A 147 -4.65 0.35 23.84
CA TYR A 147 -5.58 -0.71 23.42
C TYR A 147 -5.30 -2.11 23.98
N CYS A 148 -4.06 -2.41 24.36
CA CYS A 148 -3.67 -3.70 24.94
C CYS A 148 -2.36 -3.55 25.74
N GLY A 149 -1.96 -4.62 26.42
CA GLY A 149 -0.76 -4.63 27.28
C GLY A 149 0.60 -4.59 26.55
N VAL A 150 0.63 -4.49 25.21
CA VAL A 150 1.89 -4.38 24.46
C VAL A 150 2.54 -3.00 24.65
N GLY A 151 1.72 -1.94 24.72
CA GLY A 151 2.22 -0.58 24.94
C GLY A 151 3.02 -0.01 23.77
N CYS A 152 2.57 -0.20 22.53
CA CYS A 152 3.25 0.35 21.35
C CYS A 152 3.36 1.89 21.43
N SER A 153 4.53 2.46 21.08
CA SER A 153 4.69 3.89 20.90
C SER A 153 3.97 4.36 19.64
N LEU A 154 3.20 5.43 19.75
CA LEU A 154 2.43 6.06 18.69
C LEU A 154 2.95 7.48 18.49
N GLU A 155 3.00 7.92 17.24
CA GLU A 155 3.16 9.33 16.87
C GLU A 155 1.83 9.83 16.32
N LEU A 156 1.18 10.71 17.07
CA LEU A 156 -0.08 11.32 16.67
C LEU A 156 0.22 12.58 15.84
N HIS A 157 -0.19 12.58 14.57
CA HIS A 157 -0.07 13.75 13.69
C HIS A 157 -1.36 14.55 13.78
N VAL A 158 -1.28 15.78 14.29
CA VAL A 158 -2.44 16.63 14.59
C VAL A 158 -2.43 17.88 13.74
N GLN A 159 -3.55 18.14 13.06
CA GLN A 159 -3.85 19.36 12.30
C GLN A 159 -5.20 19.90 12.77
N ASP A 160 -5.32 21.21 13.01
CA ASP A 160 -6.60 21.85 13.39
C ASP A 160 -7.27 21.16 14.59
N ASN A 161 -6.46 20.84 15.61
CA ASN A 161 -6.89 20.10 16.80
C ASN A 161 -7.52 18.72 16.46
N THR A 162 -7.18 18.12 15.32
CA THR A 162 -7.70 16.83 14.86
C THR A 162 -6.53 15.92 14.49
N ILE A 163 -6.50 14.69 15.01
CA ILE A 163 -5.56 13.63 14.63
C ILE A 163 -5.89 13.23 13.19
N VAL A 164 -4.96 13.45 12.28
CA VAL A 164 -5.13 13.17 10.84
C VAL A 164 -4.48 11.86 10.41
N LYS A 165 -3.41 11.42 11.08
CA LYS A 165 -2.78 10.11 10.90
C LYS A 165 -2.03 9.67 12.16
N VAL A 166 -1.70 8.38 12.23
CA VAL A 166 -0.87 7.82 13.32
C VAL A 166 0.28 7.00 12.73
N THR A 167 1.51 7.38 13.07
CA THR A 167 2.74 6.61 12.80
C THR A 167 3.28 6.03 14.10
N SER A 168 4.45 5.41 14.03
CA SER A 168 5.13 4.84 15.18
C SER A 168 6.62 4.89 14.88
N PRO A 169 7.47 5.25 15.85
CA PRO A 169 8.89 5.38 15.65
C PRO A 169 9.53 4.02 15.33
N ASP A 170 10.34 4.02 14.29
CA ASP A 170 11.07 2.87 13.77
C ASP A 170 12.12 2.37 14.79
N ASP A 171 12.66 3.29 15.58
CA ASP A 171 13.78 3.13 16.51
C ASP A 171 13.34 2.84 17.95
N HIS A 172 12.17 2.23 18.13
CA HIS A 172 11.65 1.83 19.44
C HIS A 172 11.57 0.31 19.64
N ASP A 173 11.98 -0.17 20.82
CA ASP A 173 12.20 -1.60 21.09
C ASP A 173 10.93 -2.45 21.15
N ILE A 174 9.76 -1.84 21.41
CA ILE A 174 8.52 -2.61 21.60
C ILE A 174 7.97 -3.16 20.28
N THR A 175 7.80 -2.30 19.27
CA THR A 175 7.21 -2.71 17.98
C THR A 175 7.98 -2.28 16.74
N ARG A 176 9.03 -1.46 16.87
CA ARG A 176 9.87 -1.00 15.75
C ARG A 176 9.04 -0.44 14.59
N GLY A 177 8.17 0.53 14.89
CA GLY A 177 7.26 1.17 13.92
C GLY A 177 6.00 0.37 13.53
N ASN A 178 5.94 -0.93 13.85
CA ASN A 178 4.79 -1.77 13.50
C ASN A 178 3.61 -1.53 14.43
N LEU A 179 2.41 -1.43 13.86
CA LEU A 179 1.18 -1.31 14.64
C LEU A 179 0.14 -2.33 14.15
N CYS A 180 -0.77 -2.71 15.04
CA CYS A 180 -2.00 -3.38 14.65
C CYS A 180 -3.05 -2.35 14.22
N ILE A 181 -4.19 -2.84 13.69
CA ILE A 181 -5.32 -1.99 13.28
C ILE A 181 -5.73 -0.98 14.38
N LYS A 182 -5.70 -1.39 15.65
CA LYS A 182 -6.11 -0.54 16.77
C LYS A 182 -5.14 0.61 17.02
N GLY A 183 -3.83 0.32 17.00
CA GLY A 183 -2.81 1.36 17.15
C GLY A 183 -2.78 2.31 15.96
N ARG A 184 -2.96 1.79 14.75
CA ARG A 184 -2.87 2.56 13.50
C ARG A 184 -4.10 3.43 13.25
N PHE A 185 -5.30 2.92 13.52
CA PHE A 185 -6.56 3.56 13.10
C PHE A 185 -7.55 3.80 14.24
N GLY A 186 -7.33 3.27 15.44
CA GLY A 186 -8.29 3.36 16.55
C GLY A 186 -8.50 4.78 17.11
N PHE A 187 -7.60 5.72 16.80
CA PHE A 187 -7.65 7.09 17.30
C PHE A 187 -8.98 7.82 17.00
N GLN A 188 -9.76 7.38 16.01
CA GLN A 188 -11.07 7.96 15.71
C GLN A 188 -12.00 8.01 16.94
N HIS A 189 -11.92 7.03 17.85
CA HIS A 189 -12.77 6.99 19.04
C HIS A 189 -12.57 8.19 19.98
N VAL A 190 -11.35 8.71 20.11
CA VAL A 190 -11.06 9.88 20.95
C VAL A 190 -11.41 11.20 20.26
N GLN A 191 -11.78 11.13 18.99
CA GLN A 191 -12.14 12.27 18.15
C GLN A 191 -13.63 12.35 17.85
N ALA A 192 -14.44 11.45 18.42
CA ALA A 192 -15.88 11.59 18.47
C ALA A 192 -16.21 12.82 19.34
N ARG A 193 -16.09 13.98 18.72
CA ARG A 193 -16.48 15.27 19.28
C ARG A 193 -17.98 15.36 19.07
N ASP A 194 -18.64 14.82 20.08
CA ASP A 194 -20.09 14.76 20.28
C ASP A 194 -20.87 13.85 19.31
N PRO A 195 -22.14 13.56 19.64
CA PRO A 195 -23.24 13.92 18.76
C PRO A 195 -23.56 15.42 18.79
#